data_AF-A0A520CBZ4-F1
#
_entry.id   AF-A0A520CBZ4-F1
#
_cell.length_a   1.000
_cell.length_b   1.000
_cell.length_c   1.000
_cell.angle_alpha   90.00
_cell.angle_beta   90.00
_cell.angle_gamma   90.00
#
_symmetry.space_group_name_H-M   'P 1'
#
loop_
_entity.id
_entity.type
_entity.pdbx_description
1 polymer ?
#
loop_
_entity_poly.entity_id
_entity_poly.type
_entity_poly.pdbx_seq_one_letter_code
_entity_poly.pdbx_strand_id
1 'polypeptide(L)'
;MQVQSPDFMLFTGNANPGLAADIAKHLGTELGAARVGRFSDGEVTVEINQNVRARDVFVIQSTCAPTNENLMELLIMVDALKRASAERISAVIPYYGYARQDRRPRSSRVPISARVVANLLETVGVERVLTMDLHADQIQG
;
A
#
# COMPACT_ATOMS: atom_id res chain seq x y z
N MET A 1 28.71 -11.07 -11.81
CA MET A 1 27.39 -11.32 -12.43
C MET A 1 26.67 -9.99 -12.47
N GLN A 2 26.33 -9.47 -13.65
CA GLN A 2 25.46 -8.29 -13.75
C GLN A 2 24.05 -8.74 -13.33
N VAL A 3 23.61 -8.29 -12.17
CA VAL A 3 22.21 -8.45 -11.75
C VAL A 3 21.41 -7.58 -12.72
N GLN A 4 20.65 -8.21 -13.62
CA GLN A 4 19.64 -7.50 -14.39
C GLN A 4 18.72 -6.81 -13.39
N SER A 5 18.60 -5.49 -13.48
CA SER A 5 17.67 -4.74 -12.64
C SER A 5 16.28 -5.37 -12.82
N PRO A 6 15.62 -5.80 -11.74
CA PRO A 6 14.29 -6.36 -11.83
C PRO A 6 13.36 -5.37 -12.53
N ASP A 7 12.40 -5.88 -13.33
CA ASP A 7 11.45 -5.06 -14.08
C ASP A 7 10.35 -4.43 -13.19
N PHE A 8 10.61 -4.36 -11.89
CA PHE A 8 9.70 -3.83 -10.89
C PHE A 8 10.44 -2.94 -9.89
N MET A 9 9.67 -2.05 -9.26
CA MET A 9 10.15 -1.13 -8.24
C MET A 9 9.38 -1.34 -6.94
N LEU A 10 10.09 -1.29 -5.81
CA LEU A 10 9.50 -1.42 -4.48
C LEU A 10 9.49 -0.06 -3.79
N PHE A 11 8.35 0.37 -3.27
CA PHE A 11 8.25 1.55 -2.41
C PHE A 11 7.67 1.15 -1.05
N THR A 12 7.90 1.97 -0.05
CA THR A 12 7.33 1.76 1.28
C THR A 12 6.91 3.09 1.90
N GLY A 13 5.86 3.05 2.71
CA GLY A 13 5.51 4.16 3.59
C GLY A 13 6.17 4.00 4.96
N ASN A 14 5.56 4.57 6.00
CA ASN A 14 6.15 4.58 7.34
C ASN A 14 5.69 3.43 8.26
N ALA A 15 4.79 2.56 7.82
CA ALA A 15 4.18 1.56 8.71
C ALA A 15 5.18 0.51 9.19
N ASN A 16 6.05 0.02 8.30
CA ASN A 16 7.11 -0.93 8.65
C ASN A 16 8.27 -0.91 7.62
N PRO A 17 9.14 0.11 7.64
CA PRO A 17 10.27 0.21 6.71
C PRO A 17 11.28 -0.94 6.85
N GLY A 18 11.42 -1.51 8.04
CA GLY A 18 12.32 -2.65 8.29
C GLY A 18 11.90 -3.89 7.50
N LEU A 19 10.62 -4.25 7.55
CA LEU A 19 10.09 -5.36 6.75
C LEU A 19 10.25 -5.10 5.24
N ALA A 20 9.99 -3.87 4.78
CA ALA A 20 10.16 -3.53 3.37
C ALA A 20 11.63 -3.66 2.91
N ALA A 21 12.58 -3.25 3.75
CA ALA A 21 14.01 -3.42 3.49
C ALA A 21 14.42 -4.90 3.45
N ASP A 22 13.90 -5.72 4.36
CA ASP A 22 14.15 -7.17 4.37
C ASP A 22 13.60 -7.85 3.11
N ILE A 23 12.39 -7.46 2.67
CA ILE A 23 11.80 -7.95 1.40
C ILE A 23 12.67 -7.55 0.21
N ALA A 24 13.07 -6.27 0.12
CA ALA A 24 13.92 -5.78 -0.96
C ALA A 24 15.25 -6.54 -1.02
N LYS A 25 15.89 -6.72 0.14
CA LYS A 25 17.12 -7.51 0.28
C LYS A 25 16.94 -8.96 -0.16
N HIS A 26 15.83 -9.60 0.22
CA HIS A 26 15.54 -10.99 -0.17
C HIS A 26 15.32 -11.12 -1.68
N LEU A 27 14.75 -10.10 -2.31
CA LEU A 27 14.55 -10.03 -3.76
C LEU A 27 15.79 -9.55 -4.54
N GLY A 28 16.89 -9.22 -3.85
CA GLY A 28 18.11 -8.71 -4.48
C GLY A 28 17.95 -7.34 -5.12
N THR A 29 17.05 -6.50 -4.59
CA THR A 29 16.78 -5.14 -5.08
C THR A 29 16.82 -4.13 -3.93
N GLU A 30 16.63 -2.86 -4.26
CA GLU A 30 16.57 -1.74 -3.31
C GLU A 30 15.18 -1.12 -3.29
N LEU A 31 14.87 -0.38 -2.21
CA LEU A 31 13.68 0.45 -2.17
C LEU A 31 13.87 1.65 -3.10
N GLY A 32 12.86 1.92 -3.91
CA GLY A 32 12.78 3.08 -4.77
C GLY A 32 12.83 4.39 -3.98
N ALA A 33 13.36 5.43 -4.60
CA ALA A 33 13.52 6.71 -3.95
C ALA A 33 12.16 7.42 -3.82
N ALA A 34 11.64 7.52 -2.60
CA ALA A 34 10.46 8.31 -2.27
C ALA A 34 10.63 8.99 -0.92
N ARG A 35 10.08 10.18 -0.78
CA ARG A 35 9.96 10.89 0.49
C ARG A 35 8.51 10.82 0.96
N VAL A 36 8.29 10.16 2.08
CA VAL A 36 6.96 10.04 2.71
C VAL A 36 7.06 10.68 4.08
N GLY A 37 6.26 11.70 4.34
CA GLY A 37 6.35 12.49 5.55
C GLY A 37 5.05 13.19 5.90
N ARG A 38 5.18 14.27 6.65
CA ARG A 38 4.06 15.06 7.16
C ARG A 38 4.35 16.55 7.03
N PHE A 39 3.32 17.32 6.72
CA PHE A 39 3.32 18.76 6.98
C PHE A 39 3.18 19.03 8.48
N SER A 40 3.40 20.28 8.90
CA SER A 40 3.35 20.69 10.31
C SER A 40 1.97 20.53 10.96
N ASP A 41 0.91 20.47 10.16
CA ASP A 41 -0.48 20.24 10.58
C ASP A 41 -0.87 18.73 10.60
N GLY A 42 0.04 17.84 10.18
CA GLY A 42 -0.16 16.40 10.19
C GLY A 42 -0.69 15.82 8.86
N GLU A 43 -0.90 16.63 7.83
CA GLU A 43 -1.23 16.13 6.50
C GLU A 43 -0.08 15.30 5.91
N VAL A 44 -0.42 14.20 5.22
CA VAL A 44 0.56 13.32 4.55
C VAL A 44 1.21 14.07 3.39
N THR A 45 2.53 13.95 3.28
CA THR A 45 3.27 14.36 2.09
C THR A 45 3.95 13.17 1.44
N VAL A 46 3.85 13.08 0.11
CA VAL A 46 4.53 12.06 -0.70
C VAL A 46 5.19 12.72 -1.90
N GLU A 47 6.44 12.37 -2.13
CA GLU A 47 7.19 12.77 -3.32
C GLU A 47 7.94 11.54 -3.87
N ILE A 48 7.68 11.17 -5.12
CA ILE A 48 8.38 10.07 -5.81
C ILE A 48 9.61 10.66 -6.49
N ASN A 49 10.80 10.32 -5.99
CA ASN A 49 12.09 10.90 -6.39
C ASN A 49 12.83 10.04 -7.42
N GLN A 50 12.08 9.24 -8.17
CA GLN A 50 12.62 8.32 -9.17
C GLN A 50 11.64 8.18 -10.34
N ASN A 51 12.15 7.89 -11.53
CA ASN A 51 11.30 7.61 -12.69
C ASN A 51 10.65 6.23 -12.54
N VAL A 52 9.31 6.21 -12.47
CA VAL A 52 8.46 5.02 -12.35
C VAL A 52 7.62 4.75 -13.61
N ARG A 53 7.81 5.54 -14.68
CA ARG A 53 6.97 5.46 -15.87
C ARG A 53 7.08 4.09 -16.55
N ALA A 54 5.94 3.51 -16.88
CA ALA A 54 5.83 2.19 -17.53
C ALA A 54 6.52 1.06 -16.74
N ARG A 55 6.61 1.19 -15.41
CA ARG A 55 7.15 0.16 -14.51
C ARG A 55 6.06 -0.52 -13.70
N ASP A 56 6.31 -1.77 -13.34
CA ASP A 56 5.57 -2.46 -12.30
C ASP A 56 6.00 -1.97 -10.93
N VAL A 57 5.04 -1.50 -10.13
CA VAL A 57 5.33 -0.92 -8.82
C VAL A 57 4.61 -1.69 -7.73
N PHE A 58 5.35 -2.00 -6.66
CA PHE A 58 4.82 -2.59 -5.44
C PHE A 58 4.97 -1.59 -4.29
N VAL A 59 3.89 -1.30 -3.59
CA VAL A 59 3.92 -0.44 -2.39
C VAL A 59 3.72 -1.30 -1.15
N ILE A 60 4.76 -1.45 -0.34
CA ILE A 60 4.76 -2.24 0.89
C ILE A 60 4.36 -1.33 2.05
N GLN A 61 3.13 -1.48 2.51
CA GLN A 61 2.58 -0.66 3.59
C GLN A 61 1.46 -1.44 4.30
N SER A 62 1.71 -1.80 5.56
CA SER A 62 0.63 -2.32 6.43
C SER A 62 -0.29 -1.18 6.86
N THR A 63 -1.57 -1.46 7.07
CA THR A 63 -2.53 -0.51 7.64
C THR A 63 -2.70 -0.74 9.15
N CYS A 64 -1.58 -0.98 9.84
CA CYS A 64 -1.50 -1.16 11.29
C CYS A 64 -1.52 0.19 12.03
N ALA A 65 -1.48 0.16 13.37
CA ALA A 65 -1.50 1.39 14.17
C ALA A 65 -0.27 2.29 13.84
N PRO A 66 -0.48 3.60 13.58
CA PRO A 66 -1.76 4.30 13.50
C PRO A 66 -2.49 4.07 12.16
N THR A 67 -3.66 3.41 12.23
CA THR A 67 -4.30 2.80 11.06
C THR A 67 -4.71 3.80 9.98
N ASN A 68 -5.32 4.91 10.37
CA ASN A 68 -5.81 5.91 9.40
C ASN A 68 -4.66 6.62 8.70
N GLU A 69 -3.62 6.95 9.47
CA GLU A 69 -2.43 7.60 8.95
C GLU A 69 -1.69 6.71 7.94
N ASN A 70 -1.48 5.44 8.27
CA ASN A 70 -0.83 4.48 7.38
C ASN A 70 -1.67 4.17 6.13
N LEU A 71 -3.01 4.12 6.27
CA LEU A 71 -3.92 3.98 5.14
C LEU A 71 -3.86 5.20 4.22
N MET A 72 -3.92 6.42 4.77
CA MET A 72 -3.84 7.64 3.98
C MET A 72 -2.49 7.79 3.27
N GLU A 73 -1.39 7.40 3.91
CA GLU A 73 -0.07 7.31 3.26
C GLU A 73 -0.10 6.39 2.05
N LEU A 74 -0.65 5.18 2.19
CA LEU A 74 -0.77 4.23 1.08
C LEU A 74 -1.59 4.83 -0.07
N LEU A 75 -2.76 5.39 0.22
CA LEU A 75 -3.66 5.95 -0.80
C LEU A 75 -3.00 7.09 -1.58
N ILE A 76 -2.31 8.00 -0.89
CA ILE A 76 -1.64 9.15 -1.50
C ILE A 76 -0.39 8.70 -2.28
N MET A 77 0.35 7.71 -1.79
CA MET A 77 1.45 7.11 -2.54
C MET A 77 0.99 6.48 -3.86
N VAL A 78 -0.12 5.74 -3.83
CA VAL A 78 -0.69 5.13 -5.03
C VAL A 78 -1.15 6.19 -6.03
N ASP A 79 -1.82 7.25 -5.58
CA ASP A 79 -2.22 8.37 -6.46
C ASP A 79 -0.99 9.03 -7.12
N ALA A 80 0.07 9.29 -6.35
CA ALA A 80 1.32 9.86 -6.88
C ALA A 80 1.97 8.95 -7.95
N LEU A 81 2.05 7.65 -7.71
CA LEU A 81 2.59 6.66 -8.65
C LEU A 81 1.75 6.56 -9.93
N LYS A 82 0.42 6.59 -9.79
CA LYS A 82 -0.51 6.55 -10.92
C LYS A 82 -0.36 7.78 -11.81
N ARG A 83 -0.28 8.98 -11.21
CA ARG A 83 -0.04 10.23 -11.94
C ARG A 83 1.35 10.29 -12.57
N ALA A 84 2.34 9.64 -11.95
CA ALA A 84 3.67 9.43 -12.51
C ALA A 84 3.72 8.36 -13.63
N SER A 85 2.57 7.83 -14.05
CA SER A 85 2.41 6.87 -15.15
C SER A 85 3.11 5.52 -14.91
N ALA A 86 3.06 5.02 -13.67
CA ALA A 86 3.37 3.61 -13.40
C ALA A 86 2.47 2.70 -14.25
N GLU A 87 3.01 1.59 -14.75
CA GLU A 87 2.27 0.66 -15.62
C GLU A 87 1.24 -0.13 -14.81
N ARG A 88 1.68 -0.67 -13.66
CA ARG A 88 0.85 -1.42 -12.73
C ARG A 88 1.21 -1.10 -11.30
N ILE A 89 0.20 -0.95 -10.44
CA ILE A 89 0.41 -0.68 -9.01
C ILE A 89 -0.20 -1.80 -8.17
N SER A 90 0.66 -2.53 -7.46
CA SER A 90 0.27 -3.57 -6.51
C SER A 90 0.51 -3.09 -5.07
N ALA A 91 -0.52 -3.12 -4.22
CA ALA A 91 -0.38 -2.84 -2.80
C ALA A 91 -0.04 -4.12 -2.04
N VAL A 92 1.11 -4.15 -1.37
CA VAL A 92 1.51 -5.22 -0.45
C VAL A 92 1.18 -4.75 0.96
N ILE A 93 0.12 -5.30 1.54
CA ILE A 93 -0.46 -4.93 2.84
C ILE A 93 -0.33 -6.13 3.79
N PRO A 94 0.85 -6.36 4.41
CA PRO A 94 1.06 -7.52 5.29
C PRO A 94 0.02 -7.65 6.39
N TYR A 95 -0.32 -6.54 7.06
CA TYR A 95 -1.45 -6.46 7.97
C TYR A 95 -2.55 -5.56 7.40
N TYR A 96 -3.72 -6.16 7.12
CA TYR A 96 -4.89 -5.45 6.65
C TYR A 96 -5.73 -4.93 7.83
N GLY A 97 -5.53 -3.66 8.20
CA GLY A 97 -6.37 -2.94 9.13
C GLY A 97 -7.83 -2.87 8.67
N TYR A 98 -8.75 -2.58 9.59
CA TYR A 98 -10.20 -2.59 9.34
C TYR A 98 -10.82 -3.94 8.95
N ALA A 99 -10.04 -5.03 8.87
CA ALA A 99 -10.52 -6.36 8.49
C ALA A 99 -11.60 -6.97 9.42
N ARG A 100 -11.72 -6.50 10.67
CA ARG A 100 -12.67 -7.07 11.64
C ARG A 100 -14.13 -6.62 11.47
N GLN A 101 -14.37 -5.55 10.70
CA GLN A 101 -15.72 -5.06 10.40
C GLN A 101 -16.04 -5.37 8.93
N ASP A 102 -16.26 -6.65 8.67
CA ASP A 102 -16.44 -7.28 7.36
C ASP A 102 -17.92 -7.58 7.03
N ARG A 103 -18.82 -7.51 8.02
CA ARG A 103 -20.25 -7.81 7.85
C ARG A 103 -21.15 -6.97 8.76
N ARG A 104 -22.45 -6.97 8.42
CA ARG A 104 -23.51 -6.41 9.27
C ARG A 104 -24.23 -7.50 10.06
N PRO A 105 -23.90 -7.75 11.33
CA PRO A 105 -24.61 -8.73 12.13
C PRO A 105 -26.04 -8.24 12.43
N ARG A 106 -27.04 -9.13 12.25
CA ARG A 106 -28.44 -8.92 12.65
C ARG A 106 -29.04 -7.58 12.20
N SER A 107 -28.76 -7.17 10.96
CA SER A 107 -29.24 -5.89 10.38
C SER A 107 -28.86 -4.64 11.19
N SER A 108 -27.78 -4.71 11.97
CA SER A 108 -27.25 -3.55 12.69
C SER A 108 -26.76 -2.47 11.72
N ARG A 109 -26.94 -1.21 12.13
CA ARG A 109 -26.51 -0.02 11.37
C ARG A 109 -25.02 0.25 11.59
N VAL A 110 -24.19 -0.68 11.13
CA VAL A 110 -22.72 -0.59 11.21
C VAL A 110 -22.10 -0.48 9.82
N PRO A 111 -20.93 0.17 9.69
CA PRO A 111 -20.18 0.15 8.44
C PRO A 111 -19.60 -1.25 8.19
N ILE A 112 -19.27 -1.51 6.92
CA ILE A 112 -18.41 -2.62 6.52
C ILE A 112 -17.08 -1.97 6.13
N SER A 113 -16.25 -1.64 7.12
CA SER A 113 -15.05 -0.83 6.88
C SER A 113 -14.03 -1.55 5.99
N ALA A 114 -13.95 -2.88 6.05
CA ALA A 114 -13.09 -3.65 5.15
C ALA A 114 -13.45 -3.37 3.67
N ARG A 115 -14.75 -3.31 3.34
CA ARG A 115 -15.22 -2.98 1.99
C ARG A 115 -14.97 -1.51 1.63
N VAL A 116 -15.09 -0.59 2.59
CA VAL A 116 -14.75 0.82 2.38
C VAL A 116 -13.27 0.96 1.99
N VAL A 117 -12.37 0.32 2.74
CA VAL A 117 -10.93 0.33 2.44
C VAL A 117 -10.64 -0.29 1.07
N ALA A 118 -11.25 -1.42 0.74
CA ALA A 118 -11.11 -2.05 -0.58
C ALA A 118 -11.53 -1.10 -1.71
N ASN A 119 -12.71 -0.47 -1.61
CA ASN A 119 -13.19 0.48 -2.61
C ASN A 119 -12.26 1.70 -2.73
N LEU A 120 -11.67 2.18 -1.63
CA LEU A 120 -10.73 3.29 -1.65
C LEU A 120 -9.45 2.92 -2.41
N LEU A 121 -8.89 1.74 -2.13
CA LEU A 121 -7.69 1.21 -2.82
C LEU A 121 -7.93 1.08 -4.33
N GLU A 122 -9.07 0.50 -4.71
CA GLU A 122 -9.48 0.39 -6.12
C GLU A 122 -9.61 1.77 -6.78
N THR A 123 -10.28 2.71 -6.10
CA THR A 123 -10.53 4.06 -6.63
C THR A 123 -9.23 4.83 -6.89
N VAL A 124 -8.26 4.78 -5.97
CA VAL A 124 -6.96 5.45 -6.19
C VAL A 124 -6.12 4.77 -7.28
N GLY A 125 -6.43 3.52 -7.62
CA GLY A 125 -5.82 2.77 -8.73
C GLY A 125 -4.87 1.67 -8.32
N VAL A 126 -5.11 1.03 -7.17
CA VAL A 126 -4.49 -0.27 -6.87
C VAL A 126 -5.12 -1.32 -7.76
N GLU A 127 -4.30 -2.05 -8.51
CA GLU A 127 -4.75 -3.14 -9.39
C GLU A 127 -4.75 -4.51 -8.70
N ARG A 128 -3.85 -4.69 -7.73
CA ARG A 128 -3.72 -5.93 -6.98
C ARG A 128 -3.38 -5.64 -5.53
N VAL A 129 -3.98 -6.40 -4.63
CA VAL A 129 -3.62 -6.41 -3.21
C VAL A 129 -2.98 -7.76 -2.87
N LEU A 130 -1.82 -7.72 -2.23
CA LEU A 130 -1.21 -8.87 -1.57
C LEU A 130 -1.29 -8.65 -0.06
N THR A 131 -1.82 -9.61 0.69
CA THR A 131 -1.97 -9.49 2.15
C THR A 131 -1.76 -10.84 2.81
N MET A 132 -1.63 -10.87 4.14
CA MET A 132 -1.40 -12.09 4.92
C MET A 132 -2.54 -12.28 5.94
N ASP A 133 -2.99 -13.53 6.08
CA ASP A 133 -3.93 -13.99 7.11
C ASP A 133 -5.09 -13.01 7.38
N LEU A 134 -5.92 -12.81 6.37
CA LEU A 134 -7.13 -11.98 6.51
C LEU A 134 -8.00 -12.50 7.65
N HIS A 135 -8.64 -11.58 8.37
CA HIS A 135 -9.54 -11.95 9.47
C HIS A 135 -10.68 -12.86 9.01
N ALA A 136 -11.15 -12.67 7.79
CA ALA A 136 -12.13 -13.50 7.11
C ALA A 136 -11.78 -13.58 5.62
N ASP A 137 -11.82 -14.79 5.05
CA ASP A 137 -11.47 -15.03 3.64
C ASP A 137 -12.43 -14.31 2.68
N GLN A 138 -13.67 -14.04 3.11
CA GLN A 138 -14.67 -13.32 2.31
C GLN A 138 -14.25 -11.88 1.96
N ILE A 139 -13.25 -11.31 2.64
CA ILE A 139 -12.68 -10.00 2.32
C ILE A 139 -12.01 -9.99 0.94
N GLN A 140 -11.69 -11.16 0.37
CA GLN A 140 -11.14 -11.29 -0.98
C GLN A 140 -12.13 -10.89 -2.11
N GLY A 141 -13.44 -10.82 -1.84
CA GLY A 141 -14.49 -10.47 -2.82
C GLY A 141 -14.89 -9.01 -2.83
#